data_AF-A0A0W0XZG5-F1
#
_entry.id   AF-A0A0W0XZG5-F1
#
_cell.length_a   1.000
_cell.length_b   1.000
_cell.length_c   1.000
_cell.angle_alpha   90.00
_cell.angle_beta   90.00
_cell.angle_gamma   90.00
#
_symmetry.space_group_name_H-M   'P 1'
#
loop_
_entity.id
_entity.type
_entity.pdbx_description
1 polymer ?
#
loop_
_entity_poly.entity_id
_entity_poly.type
_entity_poly.pdbx_seq_one_letter_code
_entity_poly.pdbx_strand_id
1 'polypeptide(L)'
;MLLTLALVVFCSAIIVFFAEEFGGVAKKIFAIPGVKLILPLLIASSIVALYEDWIVWILLINKYAFHSAMSSIASLFPFEQFAAETVQILFLLILTLVPPFIFITLRKRKTILPFPYTWLICLLLWLFFSILFTVK
;
A
#
# COMPACT_ATOMS: atom_id res chain seq x y z
N MET A 1 -30.28 7.22 -15.60
CA MET A 1 -29.04 8.02 -15.54
C MET A 1 -29.21 9.38 -14.87
N LEU A 2 -30.21 10.20 -15.25
CA LEU A 2 -30.46 11.49 -14.58
C LEU A 2 -30.82 11.34 -13.08
N LEU A 3 -31.69 10.37 -12.74
CA LEU A 3 -32.06 10.08 -11.35
C LEU A 3 -30.87 9.65 -10.49
N THR A 4 -29.99 8.78 -11.01
CA THR A 4 -28.79 8.34 -10.29
C THR A 4 -27.79 9.48 -10.09
N LEU A 5 -27.64 10.35 -11.08
CA LEU A 5 -26.82 11.56 -10.97
C LEU A 5 -27.38 12.52 -9.93
N ALA A 6 -28.68 12.78 -9.96
CA ALA A 6 -29.36 13.63 -8.98
C ALA A 6 -29.21 13.07 -7.56
N LEU A 7 -29.34 11.75 -7.39
CA LEU A 7 -29.17 11.09 -6.09
C LEU A 7 -27.73 11.23 -5.58
N VAL A 8 -26.73 11.01 -6.44
CA VAL A 8 -25.31 11.17 -6.08
C VAL A 8 -25.00 12.61 -5.68
N VAL A 9 -25.51 13.59 -6.44
CA VAL A 9 -25.34 15.03 -6.13
C VAL A 9 -26.04 15.39 -4.81
N PHE A 10 -27.23 14.84 -4.56
CA PHE A 10 -27.95 15.09 -3.32
C PHE A 10 -27.24 14.46 -2.11
N CYS A 11 -26.78 13.22 -2.22
CA CYS A 11 -26.00 12.56 -1.18
C CYS A 11 -24.67 13.27 -0.92
N SER A 12 -23.95 13.70 -1.97
CA SER A 12 -22.70 14.44 -1.79
C SER A 12 -22.94 15.80 -1.15
N ALA A 13 -24.02 16.50 -1.51
CA ALA A 13 -24.41 17.75 -0.86
C ALA A 13 -24.70 17.54 0.65
N ILE A 14 -25.44 16.49 1.02
CA ILE A 14 -25.69 16.15 2.43
C ILE A 14 -24.36 15.91 3.17
N ILE A 15 -23.46 15.12 2.61
CA ILE A 15 -22.16 14.82 3.25
C ILE A 15 -21.35 16.10 3.45
N VAL A 16 -21.35 17.02 2.49
CA VAL A 16 -20.62 18.29 2.57
C VAL A 16 -21.25 19.23 3.60
N PHE A 17 -22.57 19.38 3.61
CA PHE A 17 -23.27 20.27 4.55
C PHE A 17 -23.12 19.80 6.00
N PHE A 18 -23.10 18.49 6.23
CA PHE A 18 -22.97 17.89 7.56
C PHE A 18 -21.54 17.38 7.84
N ALA A 19 -20.53 17.83 7.09
CA ALA A 19 -19.17 17.34 7.22
C ALA A 19 -18.60 17.50 8.64
N GLU A 20 -18.96 18.58 9.33
CA GLU A 20 -18.52 18.85 10.70
C GLU A 20 -19.17 17.88 11.71
N GLU A 21 -20.47 17.62 11.55
CA GLU A 21 -21.23 16.64 12.35
C GLU A 21 -20.69 15.22 12.15
N PHE A 22 -20.53 14.79 10.89
CA PHE A 22 -19.95 13.49 10.56
C PHE A 22 -18.50 13.37 11.06
N GLY A 23 -17.71 14.44 10.96
CA GLY A 23 -16.36 14.51 11.50
C GLY A 23 -16.33 14.37 13.03
N GLY A 24 -17.29 14.98 13.74
CA GLY A 24 -17.46 14.84 15.18
C GLY A 24 -17.80 13.40 15.60
N VAL A 25 -18.73 12.76 14.89
CA VAL A 25 -19.09 11.35 15.11
C VAL A 25 -17.91 10.43 14.82
N ALA A 26 -17.21 10.63 13.70
CA ALA A 26 -16.02 9.86 13.36
C ALA A 26 -14.94 10.00 14.44
N LYS A 27 -14.64 11.23 14.89
CA LYS A 27 -13.70 11.46 15.99
C LYS A 27 -14.10 10.70 17.26
N LYS A 28 -15.39 10.66 17.59
CA LYS A 28 -15.91 9.94 18.75
C LYS A 28 -15.73 8.42 18.61
N ILE A 29 -15.98 7.86 17.42
CA ILE A 29 -15.74 6.44 17.11
C ILE A 29 -14.24 6.11 17.22
N PHE A 30 -13.38 6.93 16.61
CA PHE A 30 -11.92 6.74 16.66
C PHE A 30 -11.31 7.04 18.03
N ALA A 31 -12.02 7.70 18.95
CA ALA A 31 -11.56 7.94 20.32
C ALA A 31 -11.66 6.68 21.20
N ILE A 32 -12.48 5.70 20.81
CA ILE A 32 -12.63 4.45 21.56
C ILE A 32 -11.32 3.65 21.49
N PRO A 33 -10.75 3.21 22.63
CA PRO A 33 -9.51 2.43 22.64
C PRO A 33 -9.71 1.11 21.86
N GLY A 34 -8.77 0.81 20.96
CA GLY A 34 -8.82 -0.37 20.08
C GLY A 34 -9.45 -0.12 18.70
N VAL A 35 -10.39 0.80 18.57
CA VAL A 35 -11.07 1.09 17.29
C VAL A 35 -10.11 1.66 16.25
N LYS A 36 -9.09 2.42 16.68
CA LYS A 36 -8.05 2.95 15.79
C LYS A 36 -7.29 1.88 15.00
N LEU A 37 -7.24 0.64 15.49
CA LEU A 37 -6.57 -0.47 14.81
C LEU A 37 -7.57 -1.41 14.12
N ILE A 38 -8.66 -1.73 14.83
CA ILE A 38 -9.65 -2.71 14.35
C ILE A 38 -10.46 -2.14 13.19
N LEU A 39 -10.89 -0.87 13.25
CA LEU A 39 -11.76 -0.29 12.23
C LEU A 39 -11.07 -0.19 10.87
N PRO A 40 -9.82 0.31 10.75
CA PRO A 40 -9.10 0.28 9.47
C PRO A 40 -8.88 -1.14 8.96
N LEU A 41 -8.61 -2.10 9.85
CA LEU A 41 -8.39 -3.50 9.46
C LEU A 41 -9.67 -4.14 8.91
N LEU A 42 -10.81 -3.87 9.55
CA LEU A 42 -12.11 -4.40 9.13
C LEU A 42 -12.54 -3.77 7.80
N ILE A 43 -12.31 -2.47 7.61
CA ILE A 43 -12.54 -1.79 6.33
C ILE A 43 -11.63 -2.36 5.24
N ALA A 44 -10.34 -2.53 5.51
CA ALA A 44 -9.42 -3.13 4.54
C ALA A 44 -9.87 -4.56 4.18
N SER A 45 -10.23 -5.37 5.17
CA SER A 45 -10.70 -6.75 4.95
C SER A 45 -12.03 -6.81 4.21
N SER A 46 -12.95 -5.87 4.44
CA SER A 46 -14.24 -5.85 3.75
C SER A 46 -14.08 -5.41 2.29
N ILE A 47 -13.20 -4.44 2.01
CA ILE A 47 -12.81 -4.08 0.65
C ILE A 47 -12.23 -5.31 -0.06
N VAL A 48 -11.38 -6.08 0.63
CA VAL A 48 -10.83 -7.32 0.08
C VAL A 48 -11.89 -8.34 -0.27
N ALA A 49 -12.85 -8.57 0.64
CA ALA A 49 -13.92 -9.54 0.42
C ALA A 49 -14.93 -9.10 -0.66
N LEU A 50 -15.22 -7.80 -0.77
CA LEU A 50 -16.22 -7.28 -1.72
C LEU A 50 -15.68 -7.11 -3.13
N TYR A 51 -14.37 -6.91 -3.27
CA TYR A 51 -13.70 -6.60 -4.54
C TYR A 51 -12.57 -7.59 -4.85
N GLU A 52 -12.78 -8.86 -4.51
CA GLU A 52 -11.79 -9.93 -4.66
C GLU A 52 -11.18 -9.95 -6.07
N ASP A 53 -12.02 -9.97 -7.12
CA ASP A 53 -11.59 -9.99 -8.51
C ASP A 53 -10.71 -8.79 -8.88
N TRP A 54 -11.09 -7.60 -8.43
CA TRP A 54 -10.32 -6.37 -8.69
C TRP A 54 -8.96 -6.41 -7.98
N ILE A 55 -8.92 -6.96 -6.77
CA ILE A 55 -7.69 -7.07 -6.00
C ILE A 55 -6.75 -8.09 -6.62
N VAL A 56 -7.28 -9.23 -7.08
CA VAL A 56 -6.52 -10.21 -7.86
C VAL A 56 -5.96 -9.57 -9.13
N TRP A 57 -6.76 -8.77 -9.85
CA TRP A 57 -6.30 -8.03 -11.03
C TRP A 57 -5.18 -7.03 -10.70
N ILE A 58 -5.33 -6.25 -9.63
CA ILE A 58 -4.30 -5.32 -9.17
C ILE A 58 -3.01 -6.07 -8.80
N LEU A 59 -3.12 -7.20 -8.11
CA LEU A 59 -1.99 -8.06 -7.76
C LEU A 59 -1.28 -8.61 -9.02
N LEU A 60 -2.05 -9.08 -10.00
CA LEU A 60 -1.53 -9.58 -11.28
C LEU A 60 -0.81 -8.50 -12.08
N ILE A 61 -1.40 -7.32 -12.22
CA ILE A 61 -0.79 -6.18 -12.92
C ILE A 61 0.52 -5.79 -12.25
N ASN A 62 0.54 -5.70 -10.91
CA ASN A 62 1.76 -5.40 -10.17
C ASN A 62 2.82 -6.49 -10.37
N LYS A 63 2.44 -7.77 -10.28
CA LYS A 63 3.35 -8.90 -10.54
C LYS A 63 3.97 -8.81 -11.94
N TYR A 64 3.15 -8.56 -12.96
CA TYR A 64 3.62 -8.41 -14.34
C TYR A 64 4.58 -7.22 -14.50
N ALA A 65 4.23 -6.06 -13.93
CA ALA A 65 5.06 -4.88 -13.95
C ALA A 65 6.42 -5.13 -13.28
N PHE A 66 6.44 -5.80 -12.12
CA PHE A 66 7.67 -6.15 -11.42
C PHE A 66 8.51 -7.15 -12.20
N HIS A 67 7.89 -8.20 -12.77
CA HIS A 67 8.61 -9.18 -13.57
C HIS A 67 9.21 -8.55 -14.84
N SER A 68 8.46 -7.68 -15.52
CA SER A 68 8.95 -6.94 -16.68
C SER A 68 10.10 -6.00 -16.32
N ALA A 69 10.03 -5.32 -15.18
CA ALA A 69 11.12 -4.46 -14.71
C ALA A 69 12.38 -5.29 -14.39
N MET A 70 12.22 -6.44 -13.74
CA MET A 70 13.32 -7.36 -13.47
C MET A 70 13.95 -7.91 -14.75
N SER A 71 13.16 -8.31 -15.75
CA SER A 71 13.71 -8.82 -17.02
C SER A 71 14.51 -7.75 -17.76
N SER A 72 14.05 -6.50 -17.75
CA SER A 72 14.81 -5.38 -18.34
C SER A 72 16.14 -5.16 -17.63
N ILE A 73 16.17 -5.25 -16.29
CA ILE A 73 17.41 -5.13 -15.53
C ILE A 73 18.33 -6.34 -15.78
N ALA A 74 17.77 -7.54 -15.84
CA ALA A 74 18.52 -8.77 -16.09
C ALA A 74 19.20 -8.77 -17.47
N SER A 75 18.57 -8.20 -18.50
CA SER A 75 19.20 -8.04 -19.83
C SER A 75 20.42 -7.13 -19.84
N LEU A 76 20.64 -6.34 -18.79
CA LEU A 76 21.83 -5.50 -18.63
C LEU A 76 23.02 -6.27 -18.03
N PHE A 77 22.78 -7.46 -17.46
CA PHE A 77 23.82 -8.28 -16.82
C PHE A 77 24.36 -9.35 -17.78
N PRO A 78 25.69 -9.51 -17.88
CA PRO A 78 26.31 -10.47 -18.81
C PRO A 78 26.32 -11.94 -18.33
N PHE A 79 25.74 -12.25 -17.16
CA PHE A 79 25.83 -13.58 -16.52
C PHE A 79 24.47 -14.31 -16.48
N GLU A 80 24.08 -14.97 -17.57
CA GLU A 80 22.72 -15.52 -17.72
C GLU A 80 22.34 -16.61 -16.70
N GLN A 81 23.29 -17.43 -16.24
CA GLN A 81 22.98 -18.58 -15.36
C GLN A 81 22.56 -18.18 -13.94
N PHE A 82 23.03 -17.05 -13.41
CA PHE A 82 22.71 -16.57 -12.06
C PHE A 82 22.03 -15.20 -12.05
N ALA A 83 21.86 -14.56 -13.21
CA ALA A 83 21.25 -13.23 -13.32
C ALA A 83 19.83 -13.21 -12.74
N ALA A 84 19.02 -14.23 -13.00
CA ALA A 84 17.63 -14.24 -12.54
C ALA A 84 17.50 -14.18 -11.00
N GLU A 85 18.23 -15.05 -10.29
CA GLU A 85 18.20 -15.11 -8.82
C GLU A 85 18.87 -13.88 -8.19
N THR A 86 20.00 -13.45 -8.76
CA THR A 86 20.74 -12.29 -8.26
C THR A 86 19.93 -11.00 -8.42
N VAL A 87 19.31 -10.80 -9.59
CA VAL A 87 18.45 -9.64 -9.86
C VAL A 87 17.23 -9.68 -8.94
N GLN A 88 16.64 -10.83 -8.67
CA GLN A 88 15.52 -10.96 -7.74
C GLN A 88 15.90 -10.51 -6.32
N ILE A 89 17.03 -10.98 -5.80
CA ILE A 89 17.51 -10.60 -4.47
C ILE A 89 17.83 -9.10 -4.40
N LEU A 90 18.48 -8.56 -5.43
CA LEU A 90 18.88 -7.16 -5.51
C LEU A 90 17.65 -6.25 -5.63
N PHE A 91 16.66 -6.65 -6.44
CA PHE A 91 15.40 -5.94 -6.59
C PHE A 91 14.60 -5.96 -5.28
N LEU A 92 14.55 -7.10 -4.60
CA LEU A 92 13.89 -7.25 -3.30
C LEU A 92 14.56 -6.38 -2.21
N LEU A 93 15.90 -6.30 -2.23
CA LEU A 93 16.66 -5.43 -1.32
C LEU A 93 16.37 -3.94 -1.59
N ILE A 94 16.39 -3.52 -2.86
CA ILE A 94 16.06 -2.16 -3.28
C ILE A 94 14.64 -1.81 -2.84
N LEU A 95 13.66 -2.65 -3.17
CA LEU A 95 12.25 -2.38 -2.89
C LEU A 95 11.94 -2.36 -1.39
N THR A 96 12.71 -3.10 -0.59
CA THR A 96 12.60 -3.10 0.87
C THR A 96 13.26 -1.88 1.51
N LEU A 97 14.45 -1.49 1.06
CA LEU A 97 15.25 -0.45 1.72
C LEU A 97 14.96 0.97 1.22
N VAL A 98 14.64 1.12 -0.08
CA VAL A 98 14.46 2.44 -0.70
C VAL A 98 13.24 3.19 -0.14
N PRO A 99 12.03 2.59 -0.02
CA PRO A 99 10.88 3.35 0.49
C PRO A 99 11.07 3.85 1.93
N PRO A 100 11.55 3.01 2.89
CA PRO A 100 11.89 3.48 4.24
C PRO A 100 12.97 4.56 4.22
N PHE A 101 14.01 4.41 3.39
CA PHE A 101 15.09 5.39 3.31
C PHE A 101 14.62 6.75 2.77
N ILE A 102 13.78 6.76 1.74
CA ILE A 102 13.16 7.98 1.21
C ILE A 102 12.30 8.63 2.32
N PHE A 103 11.50 7.84 3.02
CA PHE A 103 10.63 8.34 4.09
C PHE A 103 11.43 8.97 5.23
N ILE A 104 12.51 8.32 5.68
CA ILE A 104 13.42 8.87 6.70
C ILE A 104 14.07 10.15 6.19
N THR A 105 14.50 10.21 4.94
CA THR A 105 15.18 11.39 4.36
C THR A 105 14.23 12.58 4.24
N LEU A 106 13.02 12.35 3.75
CA LEU A 106 11.97 13.39 3.67
C LEU A 106 11.55 13.87 5.06
N ARG A 107 11.48 12.96 6.04
CA ARG A 107 11.13 13.31 7.41
C ARG A 107 12.26 14.01 8.15
N LYS A 108 13.53 13.65 7.93
CA LYS A 108 14.69 14.36 8.50
C LYS A 108 14.70 15.84 8.12
N ARG A 109 14.17 16.21 6.95
CA ARG A 109 13.97 17.62 6.57
C ARG A 109 12.95 18.36 7.45
N LYS A 110 12.05 17.66 8.13
CA LYS A 110 10.95 18.23 8.93
C LYS A 110 11.02 17.92 10.43
N THR A 111 11.79 16.91 10.86
CA THR A 111 11.83 16.46 12.26
C THR A 111 13.15 15.76 12.56
N ILE A 112 13.78 16.09 13.69
CA ILE A 112 15.13 15.61 14.06
C ILE A 112 15.09 14.22 14.73
N LEU A 113 13.93 13.82 15.26
CA LEU A 113 13.79 12.57 16.00
C LEU A 113 13.66 11.35 15.05
N PRO A 114 14.46 10.28 15.25
CA PRO A 114 14.37 9.06 14.46
C PRO A 114 13.05 8.34 14.72
N PHE A 115 12.46 7.75 13.67
CA PHE A 115 11.20 7.02 13.80
C PHE A 115 11.44 5.62 14.41
N PRO A 116 10.81 5.28 15.55
CA PRO A 116 11.14 4.05 16.28
C PRO A 116 10.74 2.76 15.56
N TYR A 117 9.78 2.80 14.62
CA TYR A 117 9.26 1.62 13.94
C TYR A 117 9.87 1.38 12.55
N THR A 118 10.95 2.08 12.20
CA THR A 118 11.60 1.95 10.88
C THR A 118 11.98 0.51 10.55
N TRP A 119 12.55 -0.21 11.52
CA TRP A 119 12.95 -1.61 11.34
C TRP A 119 11.75 -2.54 11.11
N LEU A 120 10.67 -2.29 11.84
CA LEU A 120 9.42 -3.08 11.75
C LEU A 120 8.77 -2.90 10.37
N ILE A 121 8.80 -1.68 9.82
CA ILE A 121 8.32 -1.39 8.46
C ILE A 121 9.20 -2.09 7.41
N CYS A 122 10.53 -2.02 7.54
CA CYS A 122 11.43 -2.75 6.64
C CYS A 122 11.12 -4.25 6.64
N LEU A 123 10.94 -4.85 7.82
CA LEU A 123 10.65 -6.28 7.95
C LEU A 123 9.30 -6.64 7.33
N LEU A 124 8.26 -5.82 7.55
CA LEU A 124 6.94 -6.03 6.93
C LEU A 124 6.99 -5.90 5.40
N LEU A 125 7.70 -4.90 4.86
CA LEU A 125 7.88 -4.75 3.43
C LEU A 125 8.65 -5.92 2.82
N TRP A 126 9.73 -6.35 3.49
CA TRP A 126 10.52 -7.50 3.07
C TRP A 126 9.67 -8.77 3.00
N LEU A 127 8.89 -9.05 4.06
CA LEU A 127 7.98 -10.20 4.10
C LEU A 127 6.94 -10.13 2.99
N PHE A 128 6.31 -8.97 2.81
CA PHE A 128 5.30 -8.75 1.78
C PHE A 128 5.85 -9.02 0.37
N PHE A 129 7.00 -8.43 0.03
CA PHE A 129 7.61 -8.64 -1.29
C PHE A 129 8.17 -10.05 -1.46
N SER A 130 8.73 -10.65 -0.41
CA SER A 130 9.21 -12.04 -0.44
C SER A 130 8.08 -13.02 -0.77
N ILE A 131 6.90 -12.85 -0.16
CA ILE A 131 5.71 -13.65 -0.48
C ILE A 131 5.30 -13.41 -1.94
N LEU A 132 5.23 -12.15 -2.38
CA LEU A 132 4.82 -11.78 -3.73
C LEU A 132 5.74 -12.37 -4.81
N PHE A 133 7.05 -12.43 -4.53
CA PHE A 133 8.04 -13.03 -5.43
C PHE A 133 8.17 -14.56 -5.32
N THR A 134 7.72 -15.17 -4.22
CA THR A 134 7.72 -16.63 -4.05
C THR A 134 6.60 -17.31 -4.84
N VAL A 135 5.46 -16.63 -5.01
CA VAL A 135 4.33 -17.15 -5.78
C VAL A 135 4.64 -17.08 -7.28
N LYS A 136 5.14 -18.19 -7.83
CA LYS A 136 5.40 -18.39 -9.26
C LYS A 136 4.13 -18.29 -10.10
#